data_AF-A0A959KV55-F1
#
_entry.id   AF-A0A959KV55-F1
#
_cell.length_a   1.000
_cell.length_b   1.000
_cell.length_c   1.000
_cell.angle_alpha   90.00
_cell.angle_beta   90.00
_cell.angle_gamma   90.00
#
_symmetry.space_group_name_H-M   'P 1'
#
loop_
_entity.id
_entity.type
_entity.pdbx_description
1 polymer ?
#
loop_
_entity_poly.entity_id
_entity_poly.type
_entity_poly.pdbx_seq_one_letter_code
_entity_poly.pdbx_strand_id
1 'polypeptide(L)'
;REDDPEDDSGIILLDYSKRQAFFVPTQVIKRIFESHMNLSGLPPVRIVLFNSCYSQAQAEAIAQIVPYVIGSTSAVNDEAAIAFATGFYSGISEGLPVEMSVDRGITSAMAYGEPEDRFVLYRDGKKVDWNAVAQESREERNLRQPVEERSTPPPTADQQTLGVIPTFIGFTEKAEKDLEPAFFIPTFIRSLEEYHDIFGGEFEMEFELIRHEDNLFVGFSKGTFFLYRSLKLFFANGGKGCYIVSVG
;
A
#
# COMPACT_ATOMS: atom_id res chain seq x y z
N ARG A 1 -38.66 8.05 -6.81
CA ARG A 1 -37.57 7.98 -5.81
C ARG A 1 -37.32 6.51 -5.65
N GLU A 2 -36.55 5.97 -6.59
CA GLU A 2 -36.08 4.59 -6.56
C GLU A 2 -34.73 4.65 -5.86
N ASP A 3 -34.57 3.84 -4.83
CA ASP A 3 -33.34 3.70 -4.05
C ASP A 3 -32.25 3.16 -4.98
N ASP A 4 -31.22 3.96 -5.21
CA ASP A 4 -30.02 3.57 -5.95
C ASP A 4 -29.16 2.70 -5.02
N PRO A 5 -28.95 1.40 -5.31
CA PRO A 5 -28.27 0.46 -4.42
C PRO A 5 -26.77 0.75 -4.22
N GLU A 6 -26.20 1.76 -4.88
CA GLU A 6 -24.81 2.21 -4.64
C GLU A 6 -24.62 2.97 -3.31
N ASP A 7 -25.68 3.45 -2.67
CA ASP A 7 -25.58 4.39 -1.53
C ASP A 7 -25.32 3.72 -0.16
N ASP A 8 -25.37 2.39 -0.07
CA ASP A 8 -25.14 1.64 1.18
C ASP A 8 -23.70 1.11 1.36
N SER A 9 -22.79 1.36 0.40
CA SER A 9 -21.40 0.90 0.47
C SER A 9 -20.46 1.93 1.11
N GLY A 10 -19.53 1.47 1.95
CA GLY A 10 -18.55 2.34 2.62
C GLY A 10 -17.54 1.57 3.46
N ILE A 11 -16.67 2.30 4.16
CA ILE A 11 -15.65 1.71 5.06
C ILE A 11 -15.90 2.18 6.47
N ILE A 12 -15.72 1.28 7.43
CA ILE A 12 -15.72 1.62 8.85
C ILE A 12 -14.30 2.00 9.26
N LEU A 13 -14.14 3.24 9.72
CA LEU A 13 -12.93 3.71 10.36
C LEU A 13 -13.09 3.62 11.87
N LEU A 14 -12.09 3.07 12.55
CA LEU A 14 -12.04 3.05 14.00
C LEU A 14 -11.26 4.25 14.52
N ASP A 15 -11.70 4.80 15.64
CA ASP A 15 -10.90 5.77 16.40
C ASP A 15 -9.64 5.11 16.98
N TYR A 16 -8.72 5.92 17.51
CA TYR A 16 -7.46 5.42 18.09
C TYR A 16 -7.67 4.39 19.22
N SER A 17 -8.78 4.49 19.96
CA SER A 17 -9.08 3.55 21.03
C SER A 17 -9.71 2.24 20.55
N LYS A 18 -10.05 2.15 19.25
CA LYS A 18 -10.86 1.07 18.64
C LYS A 18 -12.22 0.86 19.30
N ARG A 19 -12.74 1.88 19.99
CA ARG A 19 -14.02 1.81 20.71
C ARG A 19 -15.15 2.45 19.90
N GLN A 20 -14.81 3.36 18.99
CA GLN A 20 -15.77 4.07 18.18
C GLN A 20 -15.54 3.77 16.70
N ALA A 21 -16.62 3.40 16.03
CA ALA A 21 -16.67 3.12 14.61
C ALA A 21 -17.37 4.28 13.88
N PHE A 22 -16.76 4.74 12.79
CA PHE A 22 -17.27 5.77 11.89
C PHE A 22 -17.46 5.17 10.51
N PHE A 23 -18.70 5.09 10.06
CA PHE A 23 -18.99 4.69 8.68
C PHE A 23 -18.67 5.86 7.74
N VAL A 24 -17.83 5.62 6.75
CA VAL A 24 -17.46 6.56 5.70
C VAL A 24 -18.01 6.03 4.37
N PRO A 25 -19.03 6.70 3.79
CA PRO A 25 -19.61 6.30 2.51
C PRO A 25 -18.59 6.33 1.38
N THR A 26 -18.74 5.44 0.40
CA THR A 26 -17.85 5.36 -0.78
C THR A 26 -17.71 6.71 -1.50
N GLN A 27 -18.79 7.49 -1.60
CA GLN A 27 -18.77 8.82 -2.22
C GLN A 27 -17.85 9.81 -1.49
N VAL A 28 -17.77 9.72 -0.16
CA VAL A 28 -16.87 10.56 0.64
C VAL A 28 -15.42 10.14 0.38
N ILE A 29 -15.13 8.84 0.34
CA ILE A 29 -13.80 8.30 0.02
C ILE A 29 -13.36 8.75 -1.38
N LYS A 30 -14.26 8.63 -2.36
CA LYS A 30 -14.05 9.09 -3.74
C LYS A 30 -13.66 10.57 -3.77
N ARG A 31 -14.41 11.42 -3.05
CA ARG A 31 -14.14 12.86 -2.98
C ARG A 31 -12.79 13.19 -2.35
N ILE A 32 -12.35 12.41 -1.36
CA ILE A 32 -11.02 12.54 -0.74
C ILE A 32 -9.93 12.27 -1.77
N PHE A 33 -10.02 11.16 -2.53
CA PHE A 33 -9.04 10.84 -3.57
C PHE A 33 -9.03 11.86 -4.70
N GLU A 34 -10.20 12.30 -5.18
CA GLU A 34 -10.30 13.38 -6.16
C GLU A 34 -9.59 14.66 -5.68
N SER A 35 -9.82 15.05 -4.42
CA SER A 35 -9.21 16.26 -3.86
C SER A 35 -7.69 16.11 -3.77
N HIS A 36 -7.20 14.94 -3.34
CA HIS A 36 -5.78 14.65 -3.25
C HIS A 36 -5.08 14.66 -4.63
N MET A 37 -5.69 14.02 -5.64
CA MET A 37 -5.13 13.95 -6.98
C MET A 37 -5.09 15.32 -7.69
N ASN A 38 -5.96 16.25 -7.30
CA ASN A 38 -6.01 17.61 -7.85
C ASN A 38 -5.18 18.64 -7.06
N LEU A 39 -4.69 18.28 -5.87
CA LEU A 39 -3.88 19.18 -5.04
C LEU A 39 -2.48 19.33 -5.65
N SER A 40 -2.19 20.53 -6.12
CA SER A 40 -0.87 20.89 -6.66
C SER A 40 0.20 20.78 -5.57
N GLY A 41 1.18 19.89 -5.76
CA GLY A 41 2.32 19.74 -4.86
C GLY A 41 2.46 18.38 -4.17
N LEU A 42 1.45 17.52 -4.26
CA LEU A 42 1.54 16.14 -3.79
C LEU A 42 1.84 15.18 -4.96
N PRO A 43 2.66 14.14 -4.76
CA PRO A 43 2.84 13.11 -5.77
C PRO A 43 1.52 12.36 -5.98
N PRO A 44 1.13 12.05 -7.23
CA PRO A 44 -0.12 11.35 -7.50
C PRO A 44 -0.08 9.94 -6.90
N VAL A 45 -1.18 9.53 -6.27
CA VAL A 45 -1.34 8.16 -5.79
C VAL A 45 -1.43 7.23 -6.99
N ARG A 46 -0.54 6.23 -7.04
CA ARG A 46 -0.50 5.25 -8.14
C ARG A 46 -1.21 3.95 -7.82
N ILE A 47 -1.17 3.53 -6.56
CA ILE A 47 -1.71 2.26 -6.10
C ILE A 47 -2.46 2.48 -4.79
N VAL A 48 -3.69 1.98 -4.70
CA VAL A 48 -4.45 1.87 -3.44
C VAL A 48 -4.68 0.40 -3.14
N LEU A 49 -4.33 -0.03 -1.93
CA LEU A 49 -4.66 -1.36 -1.41
C LEU A 49 -5.61 -1.20 -0.22
N PHE A 50 -6.83 -1.70 -0.36
CA PHE A 50 -7.79 -1.72 0.74
C PHE A 50 -7.43 -2.82 1.73
N ASN A 51 -6.91 -2.42 2.89
CA ASN A 51 -6.69 -3.30 4.04
C ASN A 51 -8.00 -3.57 4.80
N SER A 52 -9.07 -3.91 4.07
CA SER A 52 -10.37 -4.25 4.64
C SER A 52 -11.02 -5.34 3.82
N CYS A 53 -11.70 -6.25 4.51
CA CYS A 53 -12.57 -7.26 3.91
C CYS A 53 -13.75 -6.59 3.20
N TYR A 54 -14.33 -7.26 2.19
CA TYR A 54 -15.51 -6.78 1.44
C TYR A 54 -15.31 -5.38 0.81
N SER A 55 -14.13 -5.12 0.26
CA SER A 55 -13.75 -3.80 -0.28
C SER A 55 -13.90 -3.66 -1.80
N GLN A 56 -14.51 -4.63 -2.49
CA GLN A 56 -14.61 -4.62 -3.95
C GLN A 56 -15.34 -3.39 -4.51
N ALA A 57 -16.47 -2.98 -3.92
CA ALA A 57 -17.26 -1.85 -4.41
C ALA A 57 -16.48 -0.52 -4.28
N GLN A 58 -15.74 -0.37 -3.18
CA GLN A 58 -14.88 0.77 -2.94
C GLN A 58 -13.68 0.74 -3.89
N ALA A 59 -13.09 -0.44 -4.11
CA ALA A 59 -12.00 -0.61 -5.08
C ALA A 59 -12.41 -0.17 -6.48
N GLU A 60 -13.59 -0.58 -6.93
CA GLU A 60 -14.16 -0.20 -8.23
C GLU A 60 -14.41 1.31 -8.35
N ALA A 61 -14.99 1.91 -7.31
CA ALA A 61 -15.27 3.35 -7.30
C ALA A 61 -13.99 4.19 -7.32
N ILE A 62 -12.94 3.79 -6.58
CA ILE A 62 -11.66 4.50 -6.53
C ILE A 62 -10.81 4.24 -7.76
N ALA A 63 -10.99 3.11 -8.46
CA ALA A 63 -10.27 2.81 -9.69
C ALA A 63 -10.57 3.78 -10.83
N GLN A 64 -11.67 4.55 -10.74
CA GLN A 64 -11.97 5.64 -11.68
C GLN A 64 -11.03 6.85 -11.51
N ILE A 65 -10.26 6.90 -10.42
CA ILE A 65 -9.39 8.03 -10.05
C ILE A 65 -7.93 7.59 -9.96
N VAL A 66 -7.67 6.41 -9.39
CA VAL A 66 -6.32 5.88 -9.15
C VAL A 66 -6.01 4.78 -10.17
N PRO A 67 -4.82 4.76 -10.79
CA PRO A 67 -4.46 3.80 -11.82
C PRO A 67 -4.60 2.33 -11.38
N TYR A 68 -4.16 2.00 -10.17
CA TYR A 68 -4.27 0.65 -9.63
C TYR A 68 -5.00 0.65 -8.29
N VAL A 69 -6.03 -0.18 -8.17
CA VAL A 69 -6.76 -0.37 -6.92
C VAL A 69 -6.98 -1.84 -6.64
N ILE A 70 -6.56 -2.26 -5.45
CA ILE A 70 -6.66 -3.63 -4.97
C ILE A 70 -7.69 -3.67 -3.84
N GLY A 71 -8.64 -4.57 -3.95
CA GLY A 71 -9.64 -4.85 -2.91
C GLY A 71 -9.85 -6.33 -2.71
N SER A 72 -10.81 -6.67 -1.85
CA SER A 72 -11.22 -8.06 -1.58
C SER A 72 -12.71 -8.26 -1.84
N THR A 73 -13.06 -9.44 -2.36
CA THR A 73 -14.47 -9.81 -2.64
C THR A 73 -15.22 -10.23 -1.38
N SER A 74 -14.51 -10.64 -0.32
CA SER A 74 -15.12 -11.15 0.91
C SER A 74 -14.20 -11.01 2.13
N ALA A 75 -14.58 -11.61 3.25
CA ALA A 75 -13.68 -11.85 4.37
C ALA A 75 -12.40 -12.59 3.92
N VAL A 76 -11.26 -12.11 4.39
CA VAL A 76 -9.93 -12.70 4.17
C VAL A 76 -9.42 -13.19 5.52
N ASN A 77 -8.87 -14.39 5.58
CA ASN A 77 -8.18 -14.91 6.76
C ASN A 77 -6.89 -14.09 7.02
N ASP A 78 -6.55 -13.86 8.29
CA ASP A 78 -5.37 -13.09 8.71
C ASP A 78 -4.05 -13.61 8.13
N GLU A 79 -3.80 -14.93 8.19
CA GLU A 79 -2.59 -15.58 7.65
C GLU A 79 -2.51 -15.42 6.13
N ALA A 80 -3.66 -15.51 5.44
CA ALA A 80 -3.73 -15.31 4.00
C ALA A 80 -3.57 -13.83 3.60
N ALA A 81 -4.10 -12.89 4.39
CA ALA A 81 -3.90 -11.46 4.19
C ALA A 81 -2.42 -11.07 4.39
N ILE A 82 -1.76 -11.66 5.39
CA ILE A 82 -0.32 -11.52 5.61
C ILE A 82 0.45 -12.09 4.41
N ALA A 83 0.13 -13.31 3.97
CA ALA A 83 0.78 -13.94 2.83
C ALA A 83 0.60 -13.13 1.54
N PHE A 84 -0.60 -12.61 1.30
CA PHE A 84 -0.87 -11.68 0.20
C PHE A 84 0.03 -10.46 0.26
N ALA A 85 0.08 -9.78 1.41
CA ALA A 85 0.90 -8.60 1.59
C ALA A 85 2.38 -8.91 1.39
N THR A 86 2.88 -10.02 1.93
CA THR A 86 4.26 -10.46 1.74
C THR A 86 4.58 -10.67 0.26
N GLY A 87 3.74 -11.42 -0.48
CA GLY A 87 3.95 -11.66 -1.90
C GLY A 87 3.88 -10.38 -2.73
N PHE A 88 2.88 -9.53 -2.46
CA PHE A 88 2.66 -8.27 -3.15
C PHE A 88 3.81 -7.28 -2.94
N TYR A 89 4.16 -6.96 -1.68
CA TYR A 89 5.22 -6.01 -1.40
C TYR A 89 6.60 -6.53 -1.82
N SER A 90 6.84 -7.84 -1.76
CA SER A 90 8.08 -8.43 -2.31
C SER A 90 8.16 -8.19 -3.82
N GLY A 91 7.07 -8.45 -4.56
CA GLY A 91 7.03 -8.19 -6.00
C GLY A 91 7.31 -6.73 -6.35
N ILE A 92 6.71 -5.78 -5.62
CA ILE A 92 6.98 -4.36 -5.81
C ILE A 92 8.45 -4.02 -5.52
N SER A 93 9.02 -4.57 -4.44
CA SER A 93 10.42 -4.32 -4.06
C SER A 93 11.44 -4.88 -5.05
N GLU A 94 11.09 -5.95 -5.76
CA GLU A 94 11.89 -6.56 -6.82
C GLU A 94 11.73 -5.84 -8.18
N GLY A 95 10.88 -4.81 -8.26
CA GLY A 95 10.62 -4.05 -9.49
C GLY A 95 9.70 -4.78 -10.48
N LEU A 96 8.90 -5.75 -10.02
CA LEU A 96 7.89 -6.38 -10.85
C LEU A 96 6.77 -5.38 -11.22
N PRO A 97 6.11 -5.56 -12.38
CA PRO A 97 4.85 -4.86 -12.67
C PRO A 97 3.82 -5.08 -11.57
N VAL A 98 2.88 -4.13 -11.44
CA VAL A 98 1.87 -4.17 -10.36
C VAL A 98 1.02 -5.42 -10.46
N GLU A 99 0.63 -5.79 -11.68
CA GLU A 99 -0.14 -6.99 -11.99
C GLU A 99 0.58 -8.24 -11.52
N MET A 100 1.87 -8.40 -11.84
CA MET A 100 2.67 -9.54 -11.41
C MET A 100 2.90 -9.56 -9.90
N SER A 101 3.01 -8.38 -9.28
CA SER A 101 3.13 -8.27 -7.82
C SER A 101 1.84 -8.73 -7.14
N VAL A 102 0.67 -8.34 -7.67
CA VAL A 102 -0.63 -8.76 -7.14
C VAL A 102 -0.84 -10.26 -7.37
N ASP A 103 -0.51 -10.78 -8.54
CA ASP A 103 -0.57 -12.22 -8.87
C ASP A 103 0.27 -13.06 -7.89
N ARG A 104 1.49 -12.60 -7.56
CA ARG A 104 2.34 -13.23 -6.54
C ARG A 104 1.71 -13.16 -5.15
N GLY A 105 1.06 -12.05 -4.81
CA GLY A 105 0.28 -11.92 -3.58
C GLY A 105 -0.87 -12.93 -3.52
N ILE A 106 -1.68 -13.04 -4.58
CA ILE A 106 -2.78 -14.00 -4.69
C ILE A 106 -2.26 -15.43 -4.54
N THR A 107 -1.20 -15.78 -5.29
CA THR A 107 -0.56 -17.09 -5.23
C THR A 107 -0.10 -17.44 -3.81
N SER A 108 0.45 -16.46 -3.09
CA SER A 108 0.89 -16.64 -1.70
C SER A 108 -0.29 -16.86 -0.75
N ALA A 109 -1.40 -16.13 -0.93
CA ALA A 109 -2.61 -16.30 -0.13
C ALA A 109 -3.33 -17.64 -0.39
N MET A 110 -3.29 -18.16 -1.61
CA MET A 110 -3.86 -19.46 -1.96
C MET A 110 -3.23 -20.62 -1.18
N ALA A 111 -1.94 -20.50 -0.80
CA ALA A 111 -1.27 -21.48 0.06
C ALA A 111 -1.93 -21.58 1.46
N TYR A 112 -2.71 -20.58 1.85
CA TYR A 112 -3.46 -20.51 3.11
C TYR A 112 -4.97 -20.73 2.91
N GLY A 113 -5.38 -21.31 1.76
CA GLY A 113 -6.75 -21.75 1.52
C GLY A 113 -7.70 -20.68 0.98
N GLU A 114 -7.19 -19.52 0.58
CA GLU A 114 -8.02 -18.52 -0.10
C GLU A 114 -8.22 -18.87 -1.59
N PRO A 115 -9.41 -18.60 -2.15
CA PRO A 115 -9.64 -18.76 -3.58
C PRO A 115 -8.87 -17.71 -4.38
N GLU A 116 -8.57 -18.03 -5.64
CA GLU A 116 -7.83 -17.17 -6.56
C GLU A 116 -8.50 -15.80 -6.78
N ASP A 117 -9.84 -15.75 -6.71
CA ASP A 117 -10.64 -14.54 -6.88
C ASP A 117 -10.88 -13.75 -5.57
N ARG A 118 -10.19 -14.11 -4.47
CA ARG A 118 -10.34 -13.41 -3.19
C ARG A 118 -9.95 -11.94 -3.30
N PHE A 119 -8.84 -11.67 -3.97
CA PHE A 119 -8.33 -10.33 -4.22
C PHE A 119 -8.64 -9.92 -5.64
N VAL A 120 -9.09 -8.68 -5.80
CA VAL A 120 -9.40 -8.10 -7.11
C VAL A 120 -8.47 -6.94 -7.39
N LEU A 121 -8.00 -6.87 -8.63
CA LEU A 121 -7.24 -5.74 -9.14
C LEU A 121 -8.09 -4.99 -10.16
N TYR A 122 -8.15 -3.67 -10.01
CA TYR A 122 -8.63 -2.76 -11.02
C TYR A 122 -7.45 -1.98 -11.58
N ARG A 123 -7.41 -1.85 -12.91
CA ARG A 123 -6.46 -1.06 -13.67
C ARG A 123 -7.21 -0.07 -14.53
N ASP A 124 -6.93 1.22 -14.36
CA ASP A 124 -7.51 2.31 -15.15
C ASP A 124 -9.06 2.22 -15.24
N GLY A 125 -9.70 2.01 -14.08
CA GLY A 125 -11.15 1.89 -13.95
C GLY A 125 -11.75 0.56 -14.39
N LYS A 126 -10.97 -0.43 -14.83
CA LYS A 126 -11.46 -1.74 -15.27
C LYS A 126 -10.92 -2.87 -14.41
N LYS A 127 -11.77 -3.83 -14.06
CA LYS A 127 -11.34 -5.06 -13.38
C LYS A 127 -10.40 -5.84 -14.30
N VAL A 128 -9.25 -6.22 -13.79
CA VAL A 128 -8.24 -6.99 -14.52
C VAL A 128 -8.75 -8.43 -14.74
N ASP A 129 -8.66 -8.89 -15.98
CA ASP A 129 -8.84 -10.30 -16.33
C ASP A 129 -7.47 -10.97 -16.40
N TRP A 130 -7.19 -11.85 -15.44
CA TRP A 130 -5.91 -12.55 -15.33
C TRP A 130 -5.59 -13.43 -16.54
N ASN A 131 -6.60 -13.90 -17.28
CA ASN A 131 -6.38 -14.67 -18.51
C ASN A 131 -5.74 -13.81 -19.61
N ALA A 132 -6.12 -12.54 -19.69
CA ALA A 132 -5.56 -11.59 -20.66
C ALA A 132 -4.11 -11.20 -20.27
N VAL A 133 -3.86 -10.97 -18.98
CA VAL A 133 -2.52 -10.66 -18.45
C VAL A 133 -1.53 -11.80 -18.71
N ALA A 134 -1.98 -13.05 -18.58
CA ALA A 134 -1.15 -14.22 -18.88
C ALA A 134 -0.77 -14.32 -20.37
N GLN A 135 -1.59 -13.80 -21.28
CA GLN A 135 -1.29 -13.74 -22.71
C GLN A 135 -0.26 -12.64 -23.02
N GLU A 136 -0.44 -11.43 -22.49
CA GLU A 136 0.51 -10.31 -22.62
C GLU A 136 1.88 -10.69 -22.06
N SER A 137 1.89 -11.33 -20.88
CA SER A 137 3.12 -11.80 -20.23
C SER A 137 3.84 -12.88 -21.05
N ARG A 138 3.11 -13.75 -21.76
CA ARG A 138 3.71 -14.78 -22.63
C ARG A 138 4.38 -14.18 -23.85
N GLU A 139 3.79 -13.14 -24.43
CA GLU A 139 4.39 -12.41 -25.56
C GLU A 139 5.69 -11.74 -25.13
N GLU A 140 5.73 -11.07 -23.97
CA GLU A 140 6.96 -10.47 -23.43
C GLU A 140 8.01 -11.49 -22.98
N ARG A 141 7.58 -12.63 -22.42
CA ARG A 141 8.47 -13.72 -21.97
C ARG A 141 9.13 -14.44 -23.15
N ASN A 142 8.46 -14.50 -24.31
CA ASN A 142 9.04 -15.02 -25.55
C ASN A 142 10.19 -14.15 -26.10
N LEU A 143 10.36 -12.90 -25.61
CA LEU A 143 11.53 -12.08 -25.91
C LEU A 143 12.71 -12.31 -24.93
N ARG A 144 12.52 -13.00 -23.80
CA ARG A 144 13.56 -13.23 -22.79
C ARG A 144 14.16 -14.63 -22.95
N GLN A 145 15.49 -14.74 -22.79
CA GLN A 145 16.15 -16.05 -22.84
C GLN A 145 15.73 -16.93 -21.66
N PRO A 146 15.57 -18.26 -21.84
CA PRO A 146 15.19 -19.15 -20.76
C PRO A 146 16.30 -19.25 -19.71
N VAL A 147 15.92 -19.23 -18.44
CA VAL A 147 16.78 -19.65 -17.33
C VAL A 147 16.31 -21.04 -16.88
N GLU A 148 17.25 -21.97 -16.80
CA GLU A 148 16.99 -23.36 -16.44
C GLU A 148 16.89 -23.51 -14.92
N GLU A 149 15.77 -24.02 -14.42
CA GLU A 149 15.58 -24.29 -12.99
C GLU A 149 16.25 -25.62 -12.61
N ARG A 150 17.13 -25.60 -11.61
CA ARG A 150 17.63 -26.82 -10.96
C ARG A 150 16.90 -27.01 -9.64
N SER A 151 16.13 -28.09 -9.52
CA SER A 151 15.48 -28.48 -8.28
C SER A 151 16.52 -28.75 -7.18
N THR A 152 16.50 -27.97 -6.11
CA THR A 152 17.10 -28.35 -4.84
C THR A 152 16.03 -28.96 -3.93
N PRO A 153 16.33 -30.02 -3.16
CA PRO A 153 15.37 -30.60 -2.22
C PRO A 153 14.92 -29.56 -1.18
N PRO A 154 13.70 -29.68 -0.63
CA PRO A 154 13.19 -28.74 0.35
C PRO A 154 14.08 -28.76 1.62
N PRO A 155 14.38 -27.60 2.22
CA PRO A 155 15.08 -27.59 3.50
C PRO A 155 14.22 -28.27 4.56
N THR A 156 14.83 -29.19 5.31
CA THR A 156 14.20 -29.88 6.44
C THR A 156 13.77 -28.85 7.49
N ALA A 157 12.53 -29.03 7.98
CA ALA A 157 11.90 -28.16 8.96
C ALA A 157 12.68 -28.10 10.28
N ASP A 158 13.20 -26.92 10.59
CA ASP A 158 13.40 -26.38 11.93
C ASP A 158 13.59 -24.86 11.80
N GLN A 159 12.49 -24.15 11.55
CA GLN A 159 12.44 -22.71 11.76
C GLN A 159 11.25 -22.40 12.66
N GLN A 160 11.58 -22.13 13.91
CA GLN A 160 10.69 -21.45 14.84
C GLN A 160 10.05 -20.26 14.13
N THR A 161 8.73 -20.20 14.15
CA THR A 161 7.91 -19.10 13.63
C THR A 161 8.34 -17.78 14.27
N LEU A 162 9.27 -17.09 13.62
CA LEU A 162 9.45 -15.66 13.80
C LEU A 162 8.26 -15.02 13.08
N GLY A 163 7.37 -14.36 13.83
CA GLY A 163 6.20 -13.70 13.27
C GLY A 163 6.59 -12.78 12.12
N VAL A 164 5.69 -12.59 11.15
CA VAL A 164 5.93 -11.70 10.01
C VAL A 164 6.16 -10.28 10.54
N ILE A 165 7.40 -9.81 10.41
CA ILE A 165 7.79 -8.45 10.77
C ILE A 165 7.59 -7.58 9.52
N PRO A 166 6.67 -6.60 9.54
CA PRO A 166 6.41 -5.73 8.39
C PRO A 166 7.65 -4.93 7.99
N THR A 167 7.76 -4.59 6.70
CA THR A 167 8.79 -3.68 6.18
C THR A 167 8.13 -2.49 5.49
N PHE A 168 8.52 -1.28 5.90
CA PHE A 168 8.08 -0.03 5.32
C PHE A 168 9.21 0.58 4.49
N ILE A 169 8.94 0.88 3.22
CA ILE A 169 9.90 1.46 2.29
C ILE A 169 9.37 2.84 1.88
N GLY A 170 10.18 3.88 2.01
CA GLY A 170 9.75 5.23 1.65
C GLY A 170 10.80 6.30 1.92
N PHE A 171 10.45 7.53 1.54
CA PHE A 171 11.28 8.71 1.84
C PHE A 171 11.13 9.08 3.32
N THR A 172 12.24 9.43 3.93
CA THR A 172 12.34 9.85 5.33
C THR A 172 12.98 11.24 5.40
N GLU A 173 12.85 11.95 6.53
CA GLU A 173 13.46 13.29 6.67
C GLU A 173 15.00 13.19 6.67
N LYS A 174 15.49 12.16 7.36
CA LYS A 174 16.90 11.76 7.43
C LYS A 174 17.01 10.25 7.44
N ALA A 175 18.22 9.71 7.36
CA ALA A 175 18.48 8.31 7.67
C ALA A 175 19.89 8.19 8.25
N GLU A 176 19.99 8.29 9.58
CA GLU A 176 21.26 8.22 10.30
C GLU A 176 21.06 7.45 11.59
N LYS A 177 21.88 6.43 11.82
CA LYS A 177 21.86 5.63 13.03
C LYS A 177 23.27 5.59 13.61
N ASP A 178 23.42 5.99 14.86
CA ASP A 178 24.70 5.98 15.56
C ASP A 178 25.81 6.75 14.80
N LEU A 179 25.45 7.89 14.17
CA LEU A 179 26.30 8.73 13.31
C LEU A 179 26.71 8.09 11.97
N GLU A 180 26.16 6.93 11.62
CA GLU A 180 26.37 6.27 10.33
C GLU A 180 25.14 6.41 9.42
N PRO A 181 25.32 6.58 8.09
CA PRO A 181 24.20 6.62 7.15
C PRO A 181 23.37 5.34 7.18
N ALA A 182 22.03 5.49 7.24
CA ALA A 182 21.08 4.39 7.26
C ALA A 182 20.22 4.28 5.98
N PHE A 183 20.56 5.00 4.92
CA PHE A 183 19.89 4.91 3.62
C PHE A 183 20.08 3.54 2.98
N PHE A 184 19.00 2.96 2.46
CA PHE A 184 18.96 1.62 1.86
C PHE A 184 19.40 0.48 2.81
N ILE A 185 19.54 0.76 4.12
CA ILE A 185 19.85 -0.24 5.15
C ILE A 185 18.55 -0.59 5.88
N PRO A 186 18.05 -1.83 5.77
CA PRO A 186 16.88 -2.27 6.53
C PRO A 186 17.15 -2.14 8.03
N THR A 187 16.47 -1.18 8.66
CA THR A 187 16.67 -0.86 10.07
C THR A 187 15.42 -1.22 10.86
N PHE A 188 15.56 -2.14 11.80
CA PHE A 188 14.45 -2.55 12.66
C PHE A 188 14.18 -1.50 13.73
N ILE A 189 12.91 -1.11 13.88
CA ILE A 189 12.42 -0.23 14.94
C ILE A 189 11.27 -0.88 15.71
N ARG A 190 11.14 -0.54 16.99
CA ARG A 190 10.04 -0.98 17.86
C ARG A 190 9.06 0.12 18.24
N SER A 191 9.41 1.38 17.99
CA SER A 191 8.58 2.52 18.38
C SER A 191 8.75 3.69 17.41
N LEU A 192 7.83 4.66 17.50
CA LEU A 192 7.97 5.94 16.80
C LEU A 192 9.12 6.80 17.33
N GLU A 193 9.55 6.59 18.57
CA GLU A 193 10.71 7.27 19.15
C GLU A 193 11.99 6.81 18.45
N GLU A 194 12.17 5.50 18.31
CA GLU A 194 13.28 4.93 17.52
C GLU A 194 13.23 5.39 16.06
N TYR A 195 12.04 5.50 15.47
CA TYR A 195 11.90 6.10 14.14
C TYR A 195 12.38 7.56 14.12
N HIS A 196 11.96 8.36 15.09
CA HIS A 196 12.27 9.78 15.12
C HIS A 196 13.78 10.02 15.23
N ASP A 197 14.45 9.25 16.08
CA ASP A 197 15.89 9.32 16.27
C ASP A 197 16.67 9.00 15.00
N ILE A 198 16.22 7.98 14.24
CA ILE A 198 16.95 7.47 13.08
C ILE A 198 16.54 8.16 11.76
N PHE A 199 15.24 8.37 11.58
CA PHE A 199 14.62 8.76 10.32
C PHE A 199 13.96 10.14 10.33
N GLY A 200 13.88 10.77 11.49
CA GLY A 200 13.31 12.11 11.68
C GLY A 200 11.79 12.11 11.88
N GLY A 201 11.22 13.31 11.78
CA GLY A 201 9.84 13.62 12.10
C GLY A 201 8.87 13.51 10.92
N GLU A 202 7.67 14.04 11.20
CA GLU A 202 6.63 14.21 10.19
C GLU A 202 7.02 15.34 9.24
N PHE A 203 6.68 15.20 7.95
CA PHE A 203 6.70 16.36 7.07
C PHE A 203 5.68 17.40 7.55
N GLU A 204 6.18 18.56 7.97
CA GLU A 204 5.35 19.72 8.28
C GLU A 204 5.08 20.52 7.01
N MET A 205 3.81 20.62 6.64
CA MET A 205 3.39 21.42 5.50
C MET A 205 3.50 22.90 5.86
N GLU A 206 4.40 23.60 5.18
CA GLU A 206 4.51 25.05 5.26
C GLU A 206 3.66 25.67 4.15
N PHE A 207 3.01 26.79 4.46
CA PHE A 207 2.32 27.60 3.46
C PHE A 207 3.05 28.92 3.27
N GLU A 208 3.17 29.33 2.02
CA GLU A 208 3.71 30.62 1.63
C GLU A 208 2.59 31.51 1.11
N LEU A 209 2.55 32.76 1.56
CA LEU A 209 1.65 33.78 1.01
C LEU A 209 2.37 34.51 -0.13
N ILE A 210 1.99 34.19 -1.37
CA ILE A 210 2.56 34.78 -2.58
C ILE A 210 1.64 35.91 -3.02
N ARG A 211 2.06 37.15 -2.85
CA ARG A 211 1.31 38.32 -3.34
C ARG A 211 1.75 38.66 -4.77
N HIS A 212 0.79 38.74 -5.69
CA HIS A 212 1.03 39.17 -7.06
C HIS A 212 -0.05 40.17 -7.48
N GLU A 213 0.35 41.42 -7.71
CA GLU A 213 -0.55 42.56 -7.94
C GLU A 213 -1.56 42.73 -6.78
N ASP A 214 -2.86 42.76 -7.10
CA ASP A 214 -3.97 42.84 -6.14
C ASP A 214 -4.43 41.46 -5.64
N ASN A 215 -3.81 40.37 -6.10
CA ASN A 215 -4.18 39.01 -5.75
C ASN A 215 -3.23 38.40 -4.72
N LEU A 216 -3.80 37.62 -3.81
CA LEU A 216 -3.07 36.82 -2.82
C LEU A 216 -3.20 35.35 -3.16
N PHE A 217 -2.07 34.68 -3.37
CA PHE A 217 -1.98 33.25 -3.63
C PHE A 217 -1.39 32.55 -2.41
N VAL A 218 -1.84 31.33 -2.16
CA VAL A 218 -1.27 30.45 -1.13
C VAL A 218 -0.48 29.36 -1.85
N GLY A 219 0.83 29.36 -1.68
CA GLY A 219 1.71 28.26 -2.07
C GLY A 219 1.83 27.25 -0.93
N PHE A 220 2.03 25.99 -1.25
CA PHE A 220 2.31 24.94 -0.27
C PHE A 220 3.71 24.37 -0.51
N SER A 221 4.46 24.10 0.55
CA SER A 221 5.73 23.41 0.44
C SER A 221 5.52 22.00 -0.08
N LYS A 222 6.38 21.57 -1.01
CA LYS A 222 6.35 20.20 -1.55
C LYS A 222 7.12 19.29 -0.60
N GLY A 223 6.43 18.33 0.00
CA GLY A 223 7.03 17.29 0.84
C GLY A 223 7.06 15.94 0.14
N THR A 224 8.11 15.17 0.39
CA THR A 224 8.28 13.82 -0.19
C THR A 224 8.30 12.71 0.87
N PHE A 225 8.51 13.02 2.16
CA PHE A 225 8.72 12.02 3.23
C PHE A 225 7.50 11.77 4.13
N PHE A 226 6.46 11.12 3.58
CA PHE A 226 5.22 10.82 4.32
C PHE A 226 5.28 9.53 5.17
N LEU A 227 6.42 8.83 5.21
CA LEU A 227 6.54 7.53 5.86
C LEU A 227 6.21 7.57 7.36
N TYR A 228 6.55 8.68 8.02
CA TYR A 228 6.22 8.92 9.44
C TYR A 228 4.72 8.76 9.73
N ARG A 229 3.85 9.29 8.86
CA ARG A 229 2.38 9.18 9.03
C ARG A 229 1.90 7.74 8.93
N SER A 230 2.42 6.99 7.96
CA SER A 230 2.10 5.57 7.79
C SER A 230 2.50 4.75 9.01
N LEU A 231 3.66 5.03 9.59
CA LEU A 231 4.12 4.36 10.81
C LEU A 231 3.31 4.76 12.03
N LYS A 232 2.93 6.04 12.14
CA LYS A 232 2.06 6.50 13.21
C LYS A 232 0.73 5.74 13.21
N LEU A 233 0.16 5.50 12.03
CA LEU A 233 -1.02 4.67 11.87
C LEU A 233 -0.76 3.19 12.20
N PHE A 234 0.37 2.63 11.78
CA PHE A 234 0.77 1.25 12.07
C PHE A 234 0.88 0.98 13.58
N PHE A 235 1.63 1.81 14.31
CA PHE A 235 1.79 1.65 15.76
C PHE A 235 0.49 1.92 16.51
N ALA A 236 -0.31 2.92 16.08
CA ALA A 236 -1.64 3.17 16.63
C ALA A 236 -2.59 1.97 16.46
N ASN A 237 -2.43 1.18 15.39
CA ASN A 237 -3.22 -0.03 15.15
C ASN A 237 -2.72 -1.28 15.91
N GLY A 238 -1.67 -1.16 16.73
CA GLY A 238 -1.13 -2.26 17.52
C GLY A 238 0.09 -2.96 16.89
N GLY A 239 0.73 -2.34 15.90
CA GLY A 239 2.02 -2.78 15.39
C GLY A 239 3.08 -2.84 16.50
N LYS A 240 3.88 -3.91 16.54
CA LYS A 240 4.87 -4.15 17.60
C LYS A 240 6.30 -3.77 17.22
N GLY A 241 6.62 -3.83 15.92
CA GLY A 241 7.94 -3.52 15.38
C GLY A 241 7.97 -3.83 13.89
N CYS A 242 8.83 -3.14 13.17
CA CYS A 242 8.92 -3.22 11.71
C CYS A 242 10.32 -2.84 11.24
N TYR A 243 10.68 -3.26 10.03
CA TYR A 243 11.85 -2.75 9.32
C TYR A 243 11.49 -1.50 8.54
N ILE A 244 12.40 -0.53 8.52
CA ILE A 244 12.33 0.65 7.66
C ILE A 244 13.47 0.58 6.65
N VAL A 245 13.15 0.85 5.39
CA VAL A 245 14.14 1.11 4.34
C VAL A 245 13.90 2.53 3.84
N SER A 246 14.76 3.45 4.29
CA SER A 246 14.77 4.82 3.73
C SER A 246 15.37 4.79 2.33
N VAL A 247 14.66 5.36 1.35
CA VAL A 247 15.09 5.43 -0.05
C VAL A 247 15.38 6.86 -0.52
N GLY A 248 15.38 7.82 0.39
CA GLY A 248 15.70 9.22 0.14
C GLY A 248 15.20 10.15 1.22
#